data_AF-T1AZR4-F1
#
_entry.id   AF-T1AZR4-F1
#
_cell.length_a   1.000
_cell.length_b   1.000
_cell.length_c   1.000
_cell.angle_alpha   90.00
_cell.angle_beta   90.00
_cell.angle_gamma   90.00
#
_symmetry.space_group_name_H-M   'P 1'
#
loop_
_entity.id
_entity.type
_entity.pdbx_description
1 polymer ?
#
loop_
_entity_poly.entity_id
_entity_poly.type
_entity_poly.pdbx_seq_one_letter_code
_entity_poly.pdbx_strand_id
1 'polypeptide(L)'
;MKMKTAFAIGLALLAWFALILQWLILLQVRRAAGLSLSGGVGNFFSYFTVLTNLLVALTLSLPLVWPASRAGRLLSAADFRTGVAANIALVGLTYSLLLRALWQPQGAQWLADTLLHDVVPLLYLLLWAWVVPRAALRGAAPCAGRCIRWRTWCTRCCAAHGWAAIRIRSSMSRNWATRAWP
;
A
#
# COMPACT_ATOMS: atom_id res chain seq x y z
N MET A 1 -4.29 9.19 -25.26
CA MET A 1 -3.19 9.19 -24.26
C MET A 1 -3.43 10.14 -23.09
N LYS A 2 -3.84 11.41 -23.30
CA LYS A 2 -4.04 12.42 -22.22
C LYS A 2 -4.96 11.97 -21.07
N MET A 3 -6.07 11.30 -21.38
CA MET A 3 -7.07 10.88 -20.38
C MET A 3 -6.54 9.83 -19.39
N LYS A 4 -5.73 8.87 -19.87
CA LYS A 4 -5.09 7.86 -19.02
C LYS A 4 -4.07 8.49 -18.05
N THR A 5 -3.34 9.50 -18.53
CA THR A 5 -2.40 10.26 -17.71
C THR A 5 -3.11 11.09 -16.65
N ALA A 6 -4.18 11.80 -17.01
CA ALA A 6 -4.97 12.58 -16.06
C ALA A 6 -5.55 11.71 -14.94
N PHE A 7 -6.10 10.54 -15.29
CA PHE A 7 -6.59 9.58 -14.31
C PHE A 7 -5.47 9.04 -13.40
N ALA A 8 -4.31 8.69 -13.98
CA ALA A 8 -3.15 8.22 -13.21
C ALA A 8 -2.65 9.29 -12.22
N ILE A 9 -2.65 10.58 -12.62
CA ILE A 9 -2.29 11.70 -11.74
C ILE A 9 -3.31 11.82 -10.60
N GLY A 10 -4.61 11.82 -10.91
CA GLY A 10 -5.67 11.89 -9.89
C GLY A 10 -5.56 10.76 -8.86
N LEU A 11 -5.34 9.53 -9.33
CA LEU A 11 -5.13 8.38 -8.46
C LEU A 11 -3.84 8.49 -7.64
N ALA A 12 -2.75 8.98 -8.22
CA ALA A 12 -1.49 9.21 -7.49
C ALA A 12 -1.68 10.21 -6.35
N LEU A 13 -2.35 11.34 -6.62
CA LEU A 13 -2.65 12.36 -5.63
C LEU A 13 -3.53 11.79 -4.50
N LEU A 14 -4.55 11.00 -4.85
CA LEU A 14 -5.41 10.35 -3.88
C LEU A 14 -4.65 9.36 -2.98
N ALA A 15 -3.77 8.55 -3.57
CA ALA A 15 -2.94 7.61 -2.83
C ALA A 15 -1.96 8.32 -1.88
N TRP A 16 -1.30 9.40 -2.34
CA TRP A 16 -0.45 10.22 -1.49
C TRP A 16 -1.22 10.89 -0.36
N PHE A 17 -2.40 11.45 -0.66
CA PHE A 17 -3.28 12.05 0.34
C PHE A 17 -3.65 11.05 1.42
N ALA A 18 -4.10 9.85 1.05
CA ALA A 18 -4.47 8.80 1.98
C ALA A 18 -3.29 8.35 2.88
N LEU A 19 -2.10 8.20 2.30
CA LEU A 19 -0.87 7.85 3.04
C LEU A 19 -0.45 8.94 4.04
N ILE A 20 -0.51 10.21 3.63
CA ILE A 20 -0.19 11.36 4.49
C ILE A 20 -1.21 11.44 5.63
N LEU A 21 -2.50 11.31 5.33
CA LEU A 21 -3.56 11.32 6.33
C LEU A 21 -3.33 10.21 7.37
N GLN A 22 -3.08 8.98 6.93
CA GLN A 22 -2.79 7.84 7.81
C GLN A 22 -1.54 8.09 8.68
N TRP A 23 -0.50 8.69 8.10
CA TRP A 23 0.71 9.05 8.82
C TRP A 23 0.46 10.10 9.92
N LEU A 24 -0.28 11.15 9.60
CA LEU A 24 -0.62 12.21 10.56
C LEU A 24 -1.44 11.68 11.74
N ILE A 25 -2.44 10.84 11.46
CA ILE A 25 -3.24 10.17 12.48
C ILE A 25 -2.35 9.31 13.39
N LEU A 26 -1.44 8.52 12.83
CA LEU A 26 -0.52 7.69 13.61
C LEU A 26 0.35 8.54 14.55
N LEU A 27 0.87 9.67 14.07
CA LEU A 27 1.66 10.59 14.88
C LEU A 27 0.82 11.22 16.01
N GLN A 28 -0.42 11.62 15.73
CA GLN A 28 -1.33 12.16 16.74
C GLN A 28 -1.61 11.13 17.86
N VAL A 29 -1.97 9.90 17.49
CA VAL A 29 -2.24 8.81 18.44
C VAL A 29 -1.00 8.51 19.28
N ARG A 30 0.20 8.47 18.68
CA ARG A 30 1.44 8.22 19.42
C ARG A 30 1.82 9.35 20.36
N ARG A 31 1.62 10.61 19.95
CA ARG A 31 1.84 11.78 20.81
C ARG A 31 0.91 11.74 22.02
N ALA A 32 -0.37 11.47 21.82
CA ALA A 32 -1.35 11.34 22.90
C ALA A 32 -0.99 10.20 23.88
N ALA A 33 -0.40 9.11 23.37
CA ALA A 33 0.06 7.99 24.18
C ALA A 33 1.44 8.19 24.84
N GLY A 34 2.10 9.34 24.64
CA GLY A 34 3.45 9.60 25.16
C GLY A 34 4.54 8.71 24.56
N LEU A 35 4.31 8.14 23.38
CA LEU A 35 5.24 7.21 22.72
C LEU A 35 6.23 7.94 21.81
N SER A 36 7.39 7.31 21.57
CA SER A 36 8.40 7.87 20.67
C SER A 36 7.89 8.02 19.23
N LEU A 37 8.15 9.18 18.63
CA LEU A 37 7.79 9.50 17.24
C LEU A 37 8.62 8.68 16.24
N SER A 38 9.89 8.44 16.54
CA SER A 38 10.81 7.63 15.72
C SER A 38 10.33 6.18 15.59
N GLY A 39 9.78 5.59 16.65
CA GLY A 39 9.16 4.27 16.58
C GLY A 39 7.90 4.25 15.69
N GLY A 40 7.30 5.42 15.42
CA GLY A 40 6.12 5.55 14.58
C GLY A 40 6.45 5.28 13.12
N VAL A 41 7.63 5.73 12.68
CA VAL A 41 8.18 5.46 11.34
C VAL A 41 8.30 3.95 11.14
N GLY A 42 9.00 3.25 12.04
CA GLY A 42 9.19 1.80 11.93
C GLY A 42 7.87 1.02 11.93
N ASN A 43 6.91 1.43 12.76
CA ASN A 43 5.58 0.82 12.78
C ASN A 43 4.83 1.05 11.47
N PHE A 44 4.82 2.28 10.95
CA PHE A 44 4.12 2.63 9.70
C PHE A 44 4.60 1.80 8.51
N PHE A 45 5.91 1.68 8.35
CA PHE A 45 6.50 0.89 7.25
C PHE A 45 6.44 -0.63 7.47
N SER A 46 6.00 -1.10 8.63
CA SER A 46 5.80 -2.54 8.88
C SER A 46 4.47 -3.06 8.35
N TYR A 47 3.51 -2.19 8.05
CA TYR A 47 2.21 -2.61 7.53
C TYR A 47 2.25 -2.87 6.02
N PHE A 48 1.85 -4.08 5.63
CA PHE A 48 1.76 -4.47 4.22
C PHE A 48 0.85 -3.53 3.40
N THR A 49 -0.27 -3.07 3.98
CA THR A 49 -1.16 -2.11 3.33
C THR A 49 -0.47 -0.79 3.00
N VAL A 50 0.33 -0.27 3.93
CA VAL A 50 1.06 1.00 3.75
C VAL A 50 2.11 0.84 2.64
N LEU A 51 2.90 -0.23 2.69
CA LEU A 51 3.91 -0.50 1.67
C LEU A 51 3.29 -0.65 0.28
N THR A 52 2.16 -1.35 0.18
CA THR A 52 1.48 -1.59 -1.10
C THR A 52 0.86 -0.31 -1.67
N ASN A 53 0.23 0.52 -0.84
CA ASN A 53 -0.29 1.83 -1.27
C ASN A 53 0.83 2.80 -1.67
N LEU A 54 1.97 2.76 -0.96
CA LEU A 54 3.16 3.53 -1.34
C LEU A 54 3.70 3.09 -2.70
N LEU A 55 3.76 1.78 -2.97
CA LEU A 55 4.12 1.27 -4.29
C LEU A 55 3.16 1.74 -5.37
N VAL A 56 1.85 1.79 -5.12
CA VAL A 56 0.87 2.36 -6.05
C VAL A 56 1.19 3.82 -6.34
N ALA A 57 1.35 4.65 -5.30
CA ALA A 57 1.65 6.07 -5.45
C ALA A 57 2.95 6.31 -6.24
N LEU A 58 4.01 5.55 -5.93
CA LEU A 58 5.30 5.61 -6.62
C LEU A 58 5.19 5.12 -8.07
N THR A 59 4.48 4.03 -8.32
CA THR A 59 4.30 3.45 -9.66
C THR A 59 3.59 4.41 -10.61
N LEU A 60 2.71 5.26 -10.09
CA LEU A 60 2.00 6.27 -10.86
C LEU A 60 2.80 7.58 -10.99
N SER A 61 3.54 7.98 -9.95
CA SER A 61 4.24 9.28 -9.92
C SER A 61 5.61 9.27 -10.62
N LEU A 62 6.45 8.26 -10.34
CA LEU A 62 7.84 8.23 -10.80
C LEU A 62 8.00 8.19 -12.32
N PRO A 63 7.19 7.44 -13.07
CA PRO A 63 7.22 7.49 -14.53
C PRO A 63 6.87 8.86 -15.13
N LEU A 64 6.08 9.67 -14.42
CA LEU A 64 5.68 11.01 -14.87
C LEU A 64 6.77 12.04 -14.59
N VAL A 65 7.45 11.93 -13.43
CA VAL A 65 8.47 12.90 -13.00
C VAL A 65 9.85 12.57 -13.58
N TRP A 66 10.24 11.28 -13.59
CA TRP A 66 11.56 10.82 -14.04
C TRP A 66 11.48 9.63 -15.01
N PRO A 67 10.90 9.82 -16.22
CA PRO A 67 10.72 8.74 -17.19
C PRO A 67 12.04 8.10 -17.66
N ALA A 68 13.12 8.89 -17.76
CA ALA A 68 14.44 8.41 -18.20
C ALA A 68 15.25 7.70 -17.10
N SER A 69 14.78 7.68 -15.85
CA SER A 69 15.48 7.00 -14.75
C SER A 69 15.29 5.47 -14.80
N ARG A 70 16.24 4.73 -14.21
CA ARG A 70 16.11 3.27 -14.06
C ARG A 70 14.84 2.89 -13.28
N ALA A 71 14.50 3.67 -12.25
CA ALA A 71 13.30 3.48 -11.44
C ALA A 71 12.02 3.75 -12.24
N GLY A 72 11.94 4.86 -12.98
CA GLY A 72 10.80 5.19 -13.83
C GLY A 72 10.52 4.12 -14.89
N ARG A 73 11.57 3.57 -15.53
CA ARG A 73 11.42 2.44 -16.47
C ARG A 73 10.97 1.15 -15.78
N LEU A 74 11.53 0.81 -14.62
CA LEU A 74 11.15 -0.40 -13.88
C LEU A 74 9.70 -0.36 -13.41
N LEU A 75 9.25 0.77 -12.84
CA LEU A 75 7.89 0.97 -12.35
C LEU A 75 6.86 1.09 -13.50
N SER A 76 7.31 1.46 -14.69
CA SER A 76 6.46 1.47 -15.89
C SER A 76 6.28 0.08 -16.52
N ALA A 77 7.12 -0.90 -16.14
CA ALA A 77 7.07 -2.23 -16.72
C ALA A 77 5.73 -2.92 -16.39
N ALA A 78 5.14 -3.58 -17.39
CA ALA A 78 3.86 -4.28 -17.25
C ALA A 78 3.91 -5.37 -16.16
N ASP A 79 5.02 -6.09 -16.04
CA ASP A 79 5.24 -7.11 -15.01
C ASP A 79 5.15 -6.51 -13.60
N PHE A 80 5.80 -5.36 -13.38
CA PHE A 80 5.83 -4.70 -12.08
C PHE A 80 4.46 -4.18 -11.69
N ARG A 81 3.77 -3.51 -12.63
CA ARG A 81 2.40 -3.02 -12.43
C ARG A 81 1.41 -4.14 -12.14
N THR A 82 1.59 -5.30 -12.77
CA THR A 82 0.77 -6.50 -12.51
C THR A 82 1.06 -7.09 -11.12
N GLY A 83 2.32 -7.09 -10.69
CA GLY A 83 2.69 -7.47 -9.32
C GLY A 83 2.07 -6.55 -8.26
N VAL A 84 2.11 -5.23 -8.50
CA VAL A 84 1.45 -4.24 -7.62
C VAL A 84 -0.06 -4.44 -7.63
N ALA A 85 -0.67 -4.71 -8.79
CA ALA A 85 -2.10 -4.99 -8.90
C ALA A 85 -2.53 -6.22 -8.08
N ALA A 86 -1.74 -7.29 -8.12
CA ALA A 86 -2.00 -8.48 -7.30
C ALA A 86 -1.92 -8.18 -5.79
N ASN A 87 -0.92 -7.42 -5.36
CA ASN A 87 -0.76 -7.04 -3.95
C ASN A 87 -1.90 -6.11 -3.48
N ILE A 88 -2.29 -5.11 -4.28
CA ILE A 88 -3.35 -4.18 -3.89
C ILE A 88 -4.73 -4.88 -3.89
N ALA A 89 -4.94 -5.86 -4.78
CA ALA A 89 -6.12 -6.73 -4.73
C ALA A 89 -6.17 -7.56 -3.45
N LEU A 90 -5.02 -8.13 -3.03
CA LEU A 90 -4.92 -8.86 -1.77
C LEU A 90 -5.28 -7.96 -0.57
N VAL A 91 -4.82 -6.71 -0.55
CA VAL A 91 -5.17 -5.73 0.50
C VAL A 91 -6.68 -5.51 0.54
N GLY A 92 -7.32 -5.17 -0.58
CA GLY A 92 -8.76 -4.91 -0.62
C GLY A 92 -9.61 -6.14 -0.26
N LEU A 93 -9.17 -7.33 -0.69
CA LEU A 93 -9.84 -8.60 -0.36
C LEU A 93 -9.70 -8.93 1.13
N THR A 94 -8.49 -8.83 1.68
CA THR A 94 -8.23 -9.07 3.11
C THR A 94 -9.05 -8.11 3.97
N TYR A 95 -9.13 -6.84 3.56
CA TYR A 95 -9.93 -5.86 4.27
C TYR A 95 -11.42 -6.21 4.26
N SER A 96 -11.96 -6.49 3.07
CA SER A 96 -13.38 -6.80 2.88
C SER A 96 -13.83 -8.06 3.61
N LEU A 97 -12.97 -9.10 3.63
CA LEU A 97 -13.30 -10.40 4.21
C LEU A 97 -12.99 -10.50 5.71
N LEU A 98 -11.90 -9.87 6.18
CA LEU A 98 -11.45 -10.03 7.57
C LEU A 98 -11.61 -8.76 8.39
N LEU A 99 -11.09 -7.61 7.94
CA LEU A 99 -10.99 -6.44 8.80
C LEU A 99 -12.31 -5.67 8.95
N ARG A 100 -13.15 -5.62 7.91
CA ARG A 100 -14.40 -4.84 7.91
C ARG A 100 -15.36 -5.27 9.02
N ALA A 101 -15.37 -6.55 9.38
CA ALA A 101 -16.19 -7.07 10.46
C ALA A 101 -15.60 -6.81 11.87
N LEU A 102 -14.28 -6.57 11.97
CA LEU A 102 -13.57 -6.45 13.25
C LEU A 102 -13.22 -5.01 13.63
N TRP A 103 -13.20 -4.08 12.69
CA TRP A 103 -12.70 -2.72 12.90
C TRP A 103 -13.69 -1.69 12.36
N GLN A 104 -14.19 -0.82 13.24
CA GLN A 104 -15.16 0.23 12.93
C GLN A 104 -14.57 1.60 13.29
N PRO A 105 -13.62 2.11 12.48
CA PRO A 105 -13.02 3.42 12.72
C PRO A 105 -14.06 4.52 12.50
N GLN A 106 -13.91 5.65 13.20
CA GLN A 106 -14.77 6.81 13.04
C GLN A 106 -13.97 8.07 12.65
N GLY A 107 -14.66 9.05 12.07
CA GLY A 107 -14.08 10.36 11.71
C GLY A 107 -12.95 10.25 10.70
N ALA A 108 -11.81 10.92 10.97
CA ALA A 108 -10.67 10.96 10.06
C ALA A 108 -10.01 9.58 9.84
N GLN A 109 -10.07 8.68 10.85
CA GLN A 109 -9.55 7.31 10.72
C GLN A 109 -10.37 6.50 9.72
N TRP A 110 -11.69 6.67 9.72
CA TRP A 110 -12.57 6.03 8.75
C TRP A 110 -12.24 6.43 7.32
N LEU A 111 -12.00 7.74 7.10
CA LEU A 111 -11.64 8.25 5.79
C LEU A 111 -10.31 7.66 5.30
N ALA A 112 -9.27 7.68 6.15
CA ALA A 112 -7.97 7.11 5.79
C ALA A 112 -8.07 5.61 5.49
N ASP A 113 -8.81 4.88 6.31
CA ASP A 113 -9.00 3.44 6.18
C ASP A 113 -9.76 3.08 4.88
N THR A 114 -10.86 3.78 4.60
CA THR A 114 -11.66 3.60 3.38
C THR A 114 -10.84 3.93 2.12
N LEU A 115 -10.07 5.02 2.16
CA LEU A 115 -9.24 5.40 1.00
C LEU A 115 -8.14 4.37 0.71
N LEU A 116 -7.45 3.87 1.73
CA LEU A 116 -6.33 2.94 1.57
C LEU A 116 -6.77 1.50 1.24
N HIS A 117 -7.97 1.08 1.66
CA HIS A 117 -8.42 -0.31 1.53
C HIS A 117 -9.54 -0.53 0.51
N ASP A 118 -10.31 0.50 0.15
CA ASP A 118 -11.38 0.38 -0.85
C ASP A 118 -11.09 1.21 -2.10
N VAL A 119 -10.93 2.53 -1.93
CA VAL A 119 -10.91 3.46 -3.08
C VAL A 119 -9.65 3.30 -3.93
N VAL A 120 -8.46 3.40 -3.32
CA VAL A 120 -7.19 3.25 -4.05
C VAL A 120 -7.06 1.85 -4.69
N PRO A 121 -7.35 0.74 -3.99
CA PRO A 121 -7.34 -0.59 -4.60
C PRO A 121 -8.26 -0.73 -5.81
N LEU A 122 -9.52 -0.30 -5.72
CA LEU A 122 -10.46 -0.40 -6.83
C LEU A 122 -10.01 0.43 -8.03
N LEU A 123 -9.66 1.69 -7.81
CA LEU A 123 -9.23 2.59 -8.89
C LEU A 123 -7.94 2.12 -9.56
N TYR A 124 -6.99 1.57 -8.78
CA TYR A 124 -5.75 1.03 -9.35
C TYR A 124 -6.01 -0.20 -10.19
N LEU A 125 -6.89 -1.11 -9.76
CA LEU A 125 -7.25 -2.30 -10.55
C LEU A 125 -7.94 -1.92 -11.87
N LEU A 126 -8.83 -0.92 -11.83
CA LEU A 126 -9.46 -0.38 -13.04
C LEU A 126 -8.43 0.23 -13.99
N LEU A 127 -7.50 1.03 -13.47
CA LEU A 127 -6.43 1.61 -14.29
C LEU A 127 -5.52 0.53 -14.88
N TRP A 128 -5.14 -0.46 -14.08
CA TRP A 128 -4.32 -1.59 -14.54
C TRP A 128 -5.01 -2.35 -15.66
N ALA A 129 -6.30 -2.69 -15.51
CA ALA A 129 -7.08 -3.37 -16.53
C ALA A 129 -7.22 -2.55 -17.83
N TRP A 130 -7.19 -1.21 -17.75
CA TRP A 130 -7.27 -0.32 -18.91
C TRP A 130 -5.92 -0.02 -19.59
N VAL A 131 -4.81 -0.15 -18.85
CA VAL A 131 -3.46 0.17 -19.32
C VAL A 131 -2.68 -1.07 -19.78
N VAL A 132 -2.90 -2.23 -19.15
CA VAL A 132 -2.18 -3.47 -19.47
C VAL A 132 -3.04 -4.36 -20.38
N PRO A 133 -2.70 -4.51 -21.69
CA PRO A 133 -3.44 -5.40 -22.57
C PRO A 133 -3.23 -6.86 -22.15
N ARG A 134 -4.31 -7.65 -22.04
CA ARG A 134 -4.25 -9.08 -21.65
C ARG A 134 -3.34 -9.92 -22.57
N ALA A 135 -3.09 -9.47 -23.80
CA ALA A 135 -2.16 -10.12 -24.74
C ALA A 135 -0.69 -10.07 -24.28
N ALA A 136 -0.28 -9.05 -23.52
CA ALA A 136 1.08 -8.94 -22.97
C ALA A 136 1.39 -9.99 -21.89
N LEU A 137 0.36 -10.59 -21.29
CA LEU A 137 0.49 -11.66 -20.29
C LEU A 137 0.66 -13.05 -20.94
N ARG A 138 0.42 -13.19 -22.25
CA ARG A 138 0.50 -14.47 -22.98
C ARG A 138 1.87 -14.75 -23.61
N GLY A 139 2.73 -13.73 -23.76
CA GLY A 139 4.08 -13.85 -24.30
C GLY A 139 5.16 -14.03 -23.23
N ALA A 140 5.05 -15.11 -22.44
CA ALA A 140 6.03 -15.43 -21.41
C ALA A 140 7.33 -15.99 -22.04
N ALA A 141 8.28 -15.11 -22.36
CA ALA A 141 9.61 -15.56 -22.81
C ALA A 141 10.80 -14.87 -22.08
N PRO A 142 10.76 -13.59 -21.65
CA PRO A 142 11.82 -13.03 -20.81
C PRO A 142 11.46 -12.92 -19.31
N CYS A 143 10.31 -13.48 -18.89
CA CYS A 143 9.68 -13.19 -17.59
C CYS A 143 10.40 -13.78 -16.35
N ALA A 144 11.29 -14.77 -16.50
CA ALA A 144 11.86 -15.47 -15.35
C ALA A 144 12.70 -14.58 -14.42
N GLY A 145 13.63 -13.77 -14.96
CA GLY A 145 14.58 -13.00 -14.14
C GLY A 145 13.95 -11.85 -13.35
N ARG A 146 12.92 -11.18 -13.89
CA ARG A 146 12.21 -10.08 -13.21
C ARG A 146 11.14 -10.59 -12.25
N CYS A 147 10.42 -11.67 -12.57
CA CYS A 147 9.50 -12.32 -11.63
C CYS A 147 10.21 -12.90 -10.42
N ILE A 148 11.41 -13.50 -10.58
CA ILE A 148 12.20 -14.00 -9.44
C ILE A 148 12.64 -12.86 -8.53
N ARG A 149 13.08 -11.72 -9.09
CA ARG A 149 13.45 -10.54 -8.31
C ARG A 149 12.25 -9.91 -7.57
N TRP A 150 11.08 -9.85 -8.21
CA TRP A 150 9.85 -9.39 -7.57
C TRP A 150 9.39 -10.34 -6.46
N ARG A 151 9.33 -11.64 -6.75
CA ARG A 151 8.94 -12.67 -5.80
C ARG A 151 9.86 -12.62 -4.59
N THR A 152 11.19 -12.57 -4.79
CA THR A 152 12.17 -12.44 -3.69
C THR A 152 12.08 -11.12 -2.94
N TRP A 153 11.76 -10.00 -3.59
CA TRP A 153 11.54 -8.72 -2.89
C TRP A 153 10.26 -8.77 -2.03
N CYS A 154 9.16 -9.32 -2.56
CA CYS A 154 7.93 -9.54 -1.79
C CYS A 154 8.13 -10.52 -0.62
N THR A 155 8.78 -11.67 -0.82
CA THR A 155 9.08 -12.58 0.30
C THR A 155 10.05 -11.97 1.28
N ARG A 156 11.07 -11.21 0.85
CA ARG A 156 11.98 -10.54 1.79
C ARG A 156 11.30 -9.39 2.54
N CYS A 157 10.44 -8.60 1.91
CA CYS A 157 9.66 -7.57 2.60
C CYS A 157 8.64 -8.19 3.56
N CYS A 158 7.90 -9.23 3.14
CA CYS A 158 6.97 -9.95 4.01
C CYS A 158 7.68 -10.70 5.15
N ALA A 159 8.85 -11.31 4.91
CA ALA A 159 9.63 -11.98 5.95
C ALA A 159 10.33 -10.99 6.89
N ALA A 160 10.80 -9.83 6.40
CA ALA A 160 11.41 -8.83 7.25
C ALA A 160 10.38 -8.10 8.15
N HIS A 161 9.13 -7.93 7.69
CA HIS A 161 8.13 -7.12 8.40
C HIS A 161 6.95 -7.94 8.99
N GLY A 162 6.71 -9.16 8.51
CA GLY A 162 5.72 -10.09 9.08
C GLY A 162 6.09 -10.61 10.48
N TRP A 163 7.38 -10.65 10.81
CA TRP A 163 7.86 -10.97 12.16
C TRP A 163 7.67 -9.82 13.16
N ALA A 164 7.59 -8.57 12.69
CA ALA A 164 7.33 -7.42 13.56
C ALA A 164 5.88 -7.40 14.07
N ALA A 165 4.91 -7.81 13.25
CA ALA A 165 3.49 -7.83 13.62
C ALA A 165 3.17 -8.85 14.74
N ILE A 166 3.80 -10.03 14.74
CA ILE A 166 3.61 -11.05 15.78
C ILE A 166 4.24 -10.61 17.12
N ARG A 167 5.38 -9.91 17.09
CA ARG A 167 6.04 -9.40 18.30
C ARG A 167 5.36 -8.15 18.90
N ILE A 168 4.67 -7.34 18.09
CA ILE A 168 3.94 -6.15 18.55
C ILE A 168 2.57 -6.51 19.16
N ARG A 169 1.89 -7.55 18.67
CA ARG A 169 0.60 -8.00 19.24
C ARG A 169 0.73 -8.53 20.68
N SER A 170 1.89 -9.10 21.05
CA SER A 170 2.16 -9.57 22.43
C SER A 170 2.53 -8.45 23.42
N SER A 171 2.84 -7.23 22.93
CA SER A 171 3.01 -6.04 23.77
C SER A 171 1.77 -5.14 23.81
N MET A 172 0.98 -5.07 22.72
CA MET A 172 -0.24 -4.25 22.66
C MET A 172 -1.42 -4.90 23.40
N SER A 173 -1.61 -6.22 23.36
CA SER A 173 -2.75 -6.88 24.04
C SER A 173 -2.79 -6.72 25.56
N ARG A 174 -1.67 -6.38 26.22
CA ARG A 174 -1.63 -6.15 27.67
C ARG A 174 -2.10 -4.77 28.12
N ASN A 175 -2.06 -3.76 27.25
CA ASN A 175 -2.27 -2.35 27.67
C ASN A 175 -3.60 -1.73 27.22
N TRP A 176 -4.35 -2.34 26.29
CA TRP A 176 -5.65 -1.81 25.85
C TRP A 176 -6.81 -2.20 26.77
N ALA A 177 -6.70 -3.29 27.54
CA ALA A 177 -7.76 -3.73 28.44
C ALA A 177 -7.91 -2.85 29.70
N THR A 178 -6.95 -1.97 29.99
CA THR A 178 -6.90 -1.19 31.25
C THR A 178 -6.98 0.33 31.06
N ARG A 179 -7.11 0.83 29.83
CA ARG A 179 -7.28 2.29 29.57
C ARG A 179 -8.37 2.53 28.54
N ALA A 180 -9.58 2.10 28.88
CA ALA A 180 -10.78 2.80 28.42
C ALA A 180 -10.75 4.19 29.08
N TRP A 181 -10.85 5.24 28.25
CA TRP A 181 -10.80 6.64 28.64
C TRP A 181 -11.89 7.00 29.66
N PRO A 182 -11.68 8.04 30.49
CA PRO A 182 -12.79 8.76 31.13
C PRO A 182 -13.67 9.46 30.08
#